data_AF-A0A1I4DDH1-F1
#
_entry.id   AF-A0A1I4DDH1-F1
#
_cell.length_a   1.000
_cell.length_b   1.000
_cell.length_c   1.000
_cell.angle_alpha   90.00
_cell.angle_beta   90.00
_cell.angle_gamma   90.00
#
_symmetry.space_group_name_H-M   'P 1'
#
loop_
_entity.id
_entity.type
_entity.pdbx_description
1 polymer ?
#
loop_
_entity_poly.entity_id
_entity_poly.type
_entity_poly.pdbx_seq_one_letter_code
_entity_poly.pdbx_strand_id
1 'polypeptide(L)' 'MRNKKPMWALGLVLLAVATAAWAIPPVYVGEVHEYYQDGQHVGWAQRDCKGRLTSGGIATEDVQISYLVCPFS' A
#
# COMPACT_ATOMS: atom_id res chain seq x y z
N MET A 1 46.80 -28.18 -20.12
CA MET A 1 45.96 -27.47 -19.15
C MET A 1 44.50 -27.62 -19.57
N ARG A 2 43.66 -28.33 -18.80
CA ARG A 2 42.28 -28.68 -19.18
C ARG A 2 41.31 -27.66 -18.58
N ASN A 3 40.87 -26.68 -19.38
CA ASN A 3 39.91 -25.65 -18.99
C ASN A 3 38.53 -26.29 -18.72
N LYS A 4 38.12 -26.36 -17.44
CA LYS A 4 36.75 -26.76 -17.06
C LYS A 4 35.86 -25.52 -17.17
N LYS A 5 34.88 -25.57 -18.07
CA LYS A 5 33.90 -24.49 -18.31
C LYS A 5 33.06 -24.24 -17.04
N PRO A 6 32.72 -22.98 -16.71
CA PRO A 6 32.04 -22.64 -15.46
C PRO A 6 30.53 -22.95 -15.55
N MET A 7 30.14 -24.20 -15.30
CA MET A 7 28.73 -24.59 -15.16
C MET A 7 28.05 -23.96 -13.92
N TRP A 8 28.84 -23.34 -13.03
CA TRP A 8 28.37 -22.68 -11.82
C TRP A 8 27.60 -21.38 -12.07
N ALA A 9 27.77 -20.74 -13.24
CA ALA A 9 27.13 -19.45 -13.53
C ALA A 9 25.61 -19.56 -13.77
N LEU A 10 25.12 -20.70 -14.26
CA LEU A 10 23.68 -20.89 -14.51
C LEU A 10 22.86 -21.15 -13.23
N GLY A 11 23.47 -21.77 -12.22
CA GLY A 11 22.77 -22.09 -10.96
C GLY A 11 22.43 -20.84 -10.12
N LEU A 12 23.28 -19.82 -10.18
CA LEU A 12 23.09 -18.57 -9.41
C LEU A 12 21.97 -17.67 -9.97
N VAL A 13 21.74 -17.70 -11.29
CA VAL A 13 20.70 -16.87 -11.93
C VAL A 13 19.30 -17.37 -11.59
N LEU A 14 19.08 -18.69 -11.50
CA LEU A 14 17.78 -19.26 -11.16
C LEU A 14 17.34 -19.02 -9.70
N LEU A 15 18.29 -18.92 -8.77
CA LEU A 15 18.00 -18.57 -7.37
C LEU A 15 17.59 -17.09 -7.19
N ALA A 16 18.11 -16.19 -8.03
CA ALA A 16 17.78 -14.76 -7.95
C ALA A 16 16.36 -14.42 -8.42
N VAL A 17 15.75 -15.26 -9.27
CA VAL A 17 14.38 -15.02 -9.79
C VAL A 17 13.32 -15.51 -8.79
N ALA A 18 13.62 -16.53 -7.97
CA ALA A 18 12.67 -17.05 -6.99
C ALA A 18 12.43 -16.11 -5.80
N THR A 19 13.36 -15.19 -5.50
CA THR A 19 13.20 -14.22 -4.40
C THR A 19 12.48 -12.93 -4.81
N ALA A 20 12.30 -12.67 -6.11
CA ALA A 20 11.67 -11.43 -6.58
C ALA A 20 10.13 -11.45 -6.50
N ALA A 21 9.50 -12.62 -6.36
CA ALA A 21 8.03 -12.75 -6.33
C ALA A 21 7.41 -12.43 -4.95
N TRP A 22 8.22 -12.26 -3.89
CA TRP A 22 7.76 -12.04 -2.51
C TRP A 22 7.94 -10.59 -2.03
N ALA A 23 8.28 -9.67 -2.92
CA ALA A 23 8.57 -8.28 -2.57
C ALA A 23 7.67 -7.27 -3.31
N ILE A 24 6.40 -7.63 -3.58
CA ILE A 24 5.37 -6.61 -3.75
C ILE A 24 4.79 -6.40 -2.34
N PRO A 25 5.33 -5.45 -1.56
CA PRO A 25 4.79 -5.20 -0.25
C PRO A 25 3.33 -4.74 -0.39
N PRO A 26 2.42 -5.19 0.49
CA PRO A 26 1.04 -4.75 0.45
C PRO A 26 1.03 -3.22 0.59
N VAL A 27 0.60 -2.53 -0.47
CA VAL A 27 0.26 -1.11 -0.36
C VAL A 27 -1.05 -1.07 0.42
N TYR A 28 -0.95 -0.94 1.74
CA TYR A 28 -2.12 -0.58 2.53
C TYR A 28 -2.54 0.81 2.06
N VAL A 29 -3.82 0.98 1.78
CA VAL A 29 -4.39 2.27 1.43
C VAL A 29 -5.14 2.74 2.66
N GLY A 30 -4.65 3.81 3.29
CA GLY A 30 -5.45 4.54 4.27
C GLY A 30 -6.50 5.36 3.51
N GLU A 31 -7.65 5.60 4.11
CA GLU A 31 -8.75 6.33 3.48
C GLU A 31 -9.20 7.47 4.38
N VAL A 32 -9.42 8.65 3.81
CA VAL A 32 -10.03 9.80 4.49
C VAL A 32 -11.29 10.17 3.72
N HIS A 33 -12.39 10.25 4.42
CA HIS A 33 -13.68 10.73 3.95
C HIS A 33 -13.94 12.07 4.63
N GLU A 34 -14.16 13.12 3.86
CA GLU A 34 -14.55 14.44 4.34
C GLU A 34 -16.01 14.68 3.94
N TYR A 35 -16.85 15.02 4.90
CA TYR A 35 -18.29 15.19 4.73
C TYR A 35 -18.65 16.66 4.65
N TYR A 36 -19.46 17.01 3.64
CA TYR A 36 -19.88 18.38 3.39
C TYR A 36 -21.40 18.51 3.48
N GLN A 37 -21.88 19.69 3.87
CA GLN A 37 -23.29 20.09 3.83
C GLN A 37 -23.35 21.54 3.40
N ASP A 38 -24.13 21.85 2.36
CA ASP A 38 -24.24 23.20 1.79
C ASP A 38 -22.87 23.82 1.43
N GLY A 39 -21.92 22.98 0.98
CA GLY A 39 -20.54 23.37 0.67
C GLY A 39 -19.64 23.63 1.88
N GLN A 40 -20.11 23.40 3.11
CA GLN A 40 -19.31 23.51 4.33
C GLN A 40 -18.87 22.14 4.84
N HIS A 41 -17.62 22.05 5.30
CA HIS A 41 -17.10 20.83 5.92
C HIS A 41 -17.71 20.62 7.31
N VAL A 42 -18.42 19.50 7.51
CA VAL A 42 -19.18 19.20 8.74
C VAL A 42 -18.72 17.94 9.46
N GLY A 43 -17.85 17.13 8.85
CA GLY A 43 -17.34 15.92 9.49
C GLY A 43 -16.32 15.19 8.66
N TRP A 44 -15.76 14.14 9.24
CA TRP A 44 -14.78 13.29 8.58
C TRP A 44 -14.77 11.87 9.16
N ALA A 45 -14.26 10.91 8.38
CA ALA A 45 -13.89 9.59 8.84
C ALA A 45 -12.57 9.17 8.20
N GLN A 46 -11.66 8.61 8.98
CA GLN A 46 -10.36 8.13 8.52
C GLN A 46 -10.16 6.67 8.92
N ARG A 47 -9.82 5.84 7.94
CA ARG A 47 -9.23 4.51 8.14
C ARG A 47 -7.72 4.65 8.04
N ASP A 48 -7.01 4.44 9.15
CA ASP A 48 -5.55 4.45 9.13
C ASP A 48 -4.98 3.17 8.47
N CYS A 49 -3.68 3.18 8.26
CA CYS A 49 -2.94 2.09 7.62
C CYS A 49 -2.97 0.76 8.40
N LYS A 50 -3.42 0.78 9.65
CA LYS A 50 -3.61 -0.42 10.49
C LYS A 50 -5.07 -0.86 10.52
N GLY A 51 -5.91 -0.23 9.70
CA GLY A 51 -7.35 -0.50 9.64
C GLY A 51 -8.14 0.12 10.78
N ARG A 52 -7.55 0.99 11.61
CA ARG A 52 -8.28 1.65 12.69
C ARG A 52 -9.13 2.76 12.10
N LEU A 53 -10.41 2.74 12.46
CA LEU A 53 -11.36 3.77 12.08
C LEU A 53 -11.42 4.85 13.16
N THR A 54 -11.32 6.09 12.74
CA THR A 54 -11.54 7.28 13.57
C THR A 54 -12.45 8.23 12.81
N SER A 55 -13.33 8.95 13.51
CA SER A 55 -14.26 9.88 12.87
C SER A 55 -14.58 11.05 13.79
N GLY A 56 -15.10 12.12 13.21
CA GLY A 56 -15.58 13.29 13.93
C GLY A 56 -16.63 14.06 13.13
N GLY A 57 -17.52 14.77 13.81
CA GLY A 57 -18.57 15.56 13.18
C GLY A 57 -19.75 14.72 12.68
N ILE A 58 -20.37 15.16 11.59
CA ILE A 58 -21.60 14.60 11.03
C ILE A 58 -21.32 13.96 9.66
N ALA A 59 -21.81 12.73 9.45
CA ALA A 59 -21.76 12.08 8.16
C ALA A 59 -22.89 12.57 7.25
N THR A 60 -22.57 12.81 5.98
CA THR A 60 -23.52 13.32 4.97
C THR A 60 -23.39 12.55 3.66
N GLU A 61 -24.28 12.82 2.72
CA GLU A 61 -24.26 12.21 1.38
C GLU A 61 -23.18 12.83 0.47
N ASP A 62 -22.78 14.08 0.73
CA ASP A 62 -21.71 14.76 -0.01
C ASP A 62 -20.35 14.46 0.66
N VAL A 63 -19.55 13.66 -0.02
CA VAL A 63 -18.29 13.13 0.52
C VAL A 63 -17.15 13.30 -0.48
N GLN A 64 -16.03 13.84 0.02
CA GLN A 64 -14.76 13.81 -0.68
C GLN A 64 -13.89 12.70 -0.10
N ILE A 65 -13.42 11.80 -0.97
CA ILE A 65 -12.57 10.68 -0.59
C ILE A 65 -11.14 10.95 -1.03
N SER A 66 -10.20 10.86 -0.09
CA SER A 66 -8.76 10.95 -0.33
C SER A 66 -8.05 9.70 0.18
N TYR A 67 -7.03 9.27 -0.55
CA TYR A 67 -6.26 8.06 -0.22
C TYR A 67 -4.90 8.44 0.37
N LEU A 68 -4.57 7.81 1.49
CA LEU A 68 -3.28 7.93 2.16
C LEU A 68 -2.36 6.81 1.68
N VAL A 69 -1.15 7.17 1.28
CA VAL A 69 -0.10 6.18 1.00
C VAL A 69 0.44 5.69 2.34
N CYS A 70 0.23 4.42 2.63
CA CYS A 70 0.76 3.83 3.86
C CYS A 70 2.21 3.39 3.68
N PRO A 71 3.09 3.70 4.64
CA PRO A 71 4.42 3.10 4.66
C PRO A 71 4.28 1.58 4.87
N PHE A 72 5.12 0.82 4.18
CA PHE A 72 5.23 -0.62 4.40
C PHE A 72 5.70 -0.86 5.85
N SER A 73 4.93 -1.61 6.63
CA SER A 73 5.25 -1.93 8.03
C SER A 73 6.14 -3.17 8.12
#